data_AF-A0A1X6ZRE6-F1
#
_entry.id   AF-A0A1X6ZRE6-F1
#
_cell.length_a   1.000
_cell.length_b   1.000
_cell.length_c   1.000
_cell.angle_alpha   90.00
_cell.angle_beta   90.00
_cell.angle_gamma   90.00
#
_symmetry.space_group_name_H-M   'P 1'
#
loop_
_entity.id
_entity.type
_entity.pdbx_description
1 polymer ?
#
loop_
_entity_poly.entity_id
_entity_poly.type
_entity_poly.pdbx_seq_one_letter_code
_entity_poly.pdbx_strand_id
1 'polypeptide(L)'
;MIHTFFSKTAVLATIGALALSASAKAQDADVIDLNDLTCRTYLTLGGDERDMTTIFLHGYFTGQADMSSVNISDLATTSDQVLEDCIDGPDKKVLEVFGAALK
;
A
#
# COMPACT_ATOMS: atom_id res chain seq x y z
N MET A 1 19.42 26.67 -66.70
CA MET A 1 19.22 28.01 -66.13
C MET A 1 18.35 27.80 -64.87
N ILE A 2 18.85 27.50 -63.65
CA ILE A 2 19.72 28.27 -62.70
C ILE A 2 19.09 29.66 -62.46
N HIS A 3 18.63 30.15 -61.30
CA HIS A 3 18.55 29.81 -59.85
C HIS A 3 17.34 30.61 -59.28
N THR A 4 16.64 30.24 -58.20
CA THR A 4 16.84 30.65 -56.77
C THR A 4 15.87 29.82 -55.88
N PHE A 5 16.19 29.12 -54.79
CA PHE A 5 16.91 29.36 -53.51
C PHE A 5 16.13 30.12 -52.40
N PHE A 6 15.94 29.40 -51.27
CA PHE A 6 15.58 29.81 -49.89
C PHE A 6 14.15 30.39 -49.69
N SER A 7 13.36 30.04 -48.67
CA SER A 7 13.73 29.88 -47.26
C SER A 7 12.58 29.24 -46.45
N LYS A 8 12.92 28.23 -45.64
CA LYS A 8 12.44 27.93 -44.27
C LYS A 8 11.03 28.38 -43.85
N THR A 9 10.17 27.41 -43.49
CA THR A 9 9.31 27.32 -42.28
C THR A 9 8.13 26.39 -42.58
N ALA A 10 7.61 25.52 -41.72
CA ALA A 10 8.08 24.86 -40.52
C ALA A 10 7.09 23.68 -40.36
N VAL A 11 7.61 22.46 -40.21
CA VAL A 11 6.80 21.28 -39.90
C VAL A 11 6.31 21.45 -38.46
N LEU A 12 5.03 21.73 -38.25
CA LEU A 12 4.43 21.77 -36.92
C LEU A 12 3.91 20.38 -36.55
N ALA A 13 4.56 19.85 -35.52
CA ALA A 13 4.43 18.51 -35.00
C ALA A 13 3.08 18.26 -34.31
N THR A 14 2.71 16.99 -34.36
CA THR A 14 1.71 16.24 -33.60
C THR A 14 1.82 16.38 -32.07
N ILE A 15 0.79 15.85 -31.39
CA ILE A 15 0.64 15.44 -29.96
C ILE A 15 -0.36 16.37 -29.24
N GLY A 16 -1.51 15.92 -28.73
CA GLY A 16 -1.93 14.58 -28.34
C GLY A 16 -2.40 14.62 -26.89
N ALA A 17 -3.70 14.41 -26.70
CA ALA A 17 -4.38 13.92 -25.50
C ALA A 17 -4.26 14.70 -24.17
N LEU A 18 -5.39 15.32 -23.81
CA LEU A 18 -6.06 15.20 -22.50
C LEU A 18 -5.15 14.96 -21.29
N ALA A 19 -4.64 16.04 -20.70
CA ALA A 19 -4.28 16.04 -19.29
C ALA A 19 -5.58 16.03 -18.46
N LEU A 20 -6.20 14.85 -18.29
CA LEU A 20 -7.11 14.64 -17.17
C LEU A 20 -6.26 14.71 -15.91
N SER A 21 -6.51 15.76 -15.14
CA SER A 21 -6.03 16.01 -13.79
C SER A 21 -6.26 14.79 -12.90
N ALA A 22 -5.21 13.97 -12.74
CA ALA A 22 -5.07 13.12 -11.57
C ALA A 22 -4.66 14.02 -10.41
N SER A 23 -5.64 14.55 -9.68
CA SER A 23 -5.39 15.11 -8.36
C SER A 23 -4.88 13.97 -7.48
N ALA A 24 -3.56 13.83 -7.38
CA ALA A 24 -2.94 13.04 -6.33
C ALA A 24 -3.35 13.68 -5.00
N LYS A 25 -4.35 13.12 -4.33
CA LYS A 25 -4.63 13.47 -2.95
C LYS A 25 -3.45 12.95 -2.14
N ALA A 26 -2.55 13.83 -1.74
CA ALA A 26 -1.67 13.56 -0.63
C ALA A 26 -2.58 13.29 0.57
N GLN A 27 -2.74 12.01 0.92
CA GLN A 27 -3.30 11.64 2.21
C GLN A 27 -2.34 12.18 3.26
N ASP A 28 -2.88 12.83 4.29
CA ASP A 28 -2.10 13.26 5.46
C ASP A 28 -1.33 12.02 5.95
N ALA A 29 0.00 12.03 5.80
CA ALA A 29 0.81 10.81 5.87
C ALA A 29 0.88 10.21 7.28
N ASP A 30 0.32 10.90 8.28
CA ASP A 30 0.47 10.58 9.70
C ASP A 30 -0.73 9.84 10.30
N VAL A 31 -1.82 9.64 9.56
CA VAL A 31 -3.01 8.93 10.08
C VAL A 31 -3.38 7.76 9.18
N ILE A 32 -3.14 6.54 9.68
CA ILE A 32 -3.58 5.30 9.05
C ILE A 32 -4.91 4.86 9.68
N ASP A 33 -5.98 4.81 8.89
CA ASP A 33 -7.20 4.10 9.29
C ASP A 33 -7.00 2.61 9.03
N LEU A 34 -6.97 1.82 10.11
CA LEU A 34 -6.77 0.36 10.05
C LEU A 34 -7.90 -0.37 9.32
N ASN A 35 -9.10 0.23 9.24
CA ASN A 35 -10.21 -0.31 8.46
C ASN A 35 -9.94 -0.20 6.96
N ASP A 36 -9.12 0.78 6.55
CA ASP A 36 -8.79 1.00 5.16
C ASP A 36 -7.49 0.33 4.72
N LEU A 37 -6.62 -0.04 5.66
CA LEU A 37 -5.34 -0.69 5.38
C LEU A 37 -5.53 -2.03 4.65
N THR A 38 -5.07 -2.08 3.40
CA THR A 38 -5.09 -3.30 2.56
C THR A 38 -3.84 -4.14 2.75
N CYS A 39 -3.97 -5.45 2.52
CA CYS A 39 -2.84 -6.37 2.51
C CYS A 39 -1.73 -5.92 1.54
N ARG A 40 -2.10 -5.38 0.37
CA ARG A 40 -1.16 -4.79 -0.58
C ARG A 40 -0.35 -3.67 0.05
N THR A 41 -1.02 -2.71 0.69
CA THR A 41 -0.34 -1.59 1.37
C THR A 41 0.60 -2.12 2.44
N TYR A 42 0.12 -3.03 3.30
CA TYR A 42 0.90 -3.64 4.37
C TYR A 42 2.15 -4.39 3.88
N LEU A 43 2.04 -5.16 2.80
CA LEU A 43 3.16 -5.86 2.19
C LEU A 43 4.21 -4.92 1.59
N THR A 44 3.81 -3.69 1.22
CA THR A 44 4.69 -2.67 0.65
C THR A 44 5.30 -1.71 1.67
N LEU A 45 4.89 -1.78 2.95
CA LEU A 45 5.50 -1.00 4.02
C LEU A 45 6.99 -1.35 4.15
N GLY A 46 7.79 -0.36 4.55
CA GLY A 46 9.21 -0.60 4.91
C GLY A 46 9.32 -1.58 6.08
N GLY A 47 10.47 -2.26 6.23
CA GLY A 47 10.67 -3.28 7.26
C GLY A 47 10.25 -2.81 8.66
N ASP A 48 10.84 -1.72 9.15
CA ASP A 48 10.53 -1.16 10.47
C ASP A 48 9.06 -0.73 10.60
N GLU A 49 8.49 -0.13 9.55
CA GLU A 49 7.09 0.34 9.56
C GLU A 49 6.09 -0.83 9.57
N ARG A 50 6.39 -1.88 8.81
CA ARG A 50 5.61 -3.12 8.80
C ARG A 50 5.71 -3.82 10.15
N ASP A 51 6.90 -3.90 10.73
CA ASP A 51 7.12 -4.52 12.04
C ASP A 51 6.34 -3.78 13.13
N MET A 52 6.36 -2.45 13.15
CA MET A 52 5.56 -1.64 14.07
C MET A 52 4.06 -1.81 13.86
N THR A 53 3.62 -1.84 12.60
CA THR A 53 2.21 -2.10 12.25
C THR A 53 1.77 -3.48 12.73
N THR A 54 2.63 -4.49 12.59
CA THR A 54 2.38 -5.87 13.02
C THR A 54 2.25 -5.95 14.54
N ILE A 55 3.18 -5.33 15.27
CA ILE A 55 3.14 -5.25 16.73
C ILE A 55 1.87 -4.53 17.19
N PHE A 56 1.51 -3.42 16.54
CA PHE A 56 0.30 -2.69 16.85
C PHE A 56 -0.95 -3.57 16.67
N LEU A 57 -1.05 -4.30 15.57
CA LEU A 57 -2.20 -5.16 15.28
C LEU A 57 -2.32 -6.33 16.26
N HIS A 58 -1.20 -6.96 16.65
CA HIS A 58 -1.20 -7.92 17.75
C HIS A 58 -1.76 -7.30 19.03
N GLY A 59 -1.26 -6.11 19.41
CA GLY A 59 -1.74 -5.37 20.58
C GLY A 59 -3.23 -4.99 20.50
N TYR A 60 -3.70 -4.62 19.32
CA TYR A 60 -5.11 -4.27 19.07
C TYR A 60 -6.03 -5.45 19.38
N PHE A 61 -5.71 -6.64 18.87
CA PHE A 61 -6.54 -7.81 19.09
C PHE A 61 -6.40 -8.42 20.48
N THR A 62 -5.20 -8.41 21.07
CA THR A 62 -5.03 -8.88 22.46
C THR A 62 -5.78 -7.98 23.44
N GLY A 63 -5.79 -6.67 23.19
CA GLY A 63 -6.60 -5.71 23.93
C GLY A 63 -8.10 -5.96 23.77
N GLN A 64 -8.57 -6.25 22.55
CA GLN A 64 -9.98 -6.64 22.32
C GLN A 64 -10.37 -7.93 23.06
N ALA A 65 -9.42 -8.84 23.27
CA ALA A 65 -9.62 -10.09 23.99
C ALA A 65 -9.47 -9.97 25.52
N ASP A 66 -9.25 -8.76 26.06
CA ASP A 66 -8.96 -8.50 27.50
C ASP A 66 -7.77 -9.34 28.03
N MET A 67 -6.77 -9.56 27.16
CA MET A 67 -5.58 -10.34 27.49
C MET A 67 -4.42 -9.42 27.88
N SER A 68 -3.72 -9.78 28.95
CA SER A 68 -2.51 -9.09 29.43
C SER A 68 -1.22 -9.92 29.28
N SER A 69 -1.35 -11.12 28.70
CA SER A 69 -0.23 -12.01 28.40
C SER A 69 -0.34 -12.52 26.96
N VAL A 70 0.81 -12.73 26.34
CA VAL A 70 0.93 -13.25 24.97
C VAL A 70 2.00 -14.32 24.92
N ASN A 71 1.82 -15.30 24.05
CA ASN A 71 2.86 -16.24 23.70
C ASN A 71 3.59 -15.74 22.45
N ILE A 72 4.87 -15.40 22.60
CA ILE A 72 5.68 -14.82 21.53
C ILE A 72 5.78 -15.76 20.31
N SER A 73 5.84 -17.08 20.52
CA SER A 73 5.90 -18.05 19.42
C SER A 73 4.59 -18.10 18.62
N ASP A 74 3.45 -17.93 19.30
CA ASP A 74 2.14 -17.90 18.64
C ASP A 74 1.95 -16.60 17.85
N LEU A 75 2.45 -15.46 18.37
CA LEU A 75 2.46 -14.19 17.63
C LEU A 75 3.33 -14.26 16.37
N ALA A 76 4.50 -14.90 16.45
CA ALA A 76 5.37 -15.10 15.29
C ALA A 76 4.67 -15.96 14.22
N THR A 77 4.11 -17.10 14.64
CA THR A 77 3.35 -18.00 13.75
C THR A 77 2.16 -17.28 13.10
N THR A 78 1.45 -16.45 13.88
CA THR A 78 0.33 -15.64 13.37
C THR A 78 0.81 -14.61 12.35
N SER A 79 1.92 -13.93 12.61
CA SER A 79 2.51 -12.95 11.68
C SER A 79 2.89 -13.60 10.35
N ASP A 80 3.49 -14.79 10.39
CA ASP A 80 3.84 -15.55 9.19
C ASP A 80 2.58 -15.93 8.39
N GLN A 81 1.53 -16.43 9.07
CA GLN A 81 0.27 -16.77 8.40
C GLN A 81 -0.41 -15.55 7.77
N VAL A 82 -0.41 -14.42 8.47
CA VAL A 82 -0.95 -13.16 7.95
C VAL A 82 -0.19 -12.73 6.69
N LEU A 83 1.14 -12.86 6.66
CA LEU A 83 1.92 -12.51 5.48
C LEU A 83 1.51 -13.36 4.28
N GLU A 84 1.40 -14.68 4.46
CA GLU A 84 0.94 -15.60 3.40
C GLU A 84 -0.49 -15.27 2.95
N ASP A 85 -1.42 -15.07 3.89
CA ASP A 85 -2.83 -14.75 3.57
C ASP A 85 -2.96 -13.40 2.85
N CYS A 86 -2.08 -12.44 3.17
CA CYS A 86 -2.01 -11.16 2.48
C CYS A 86 -1.38 -11.27 1.08
N ILE A 87 -0.42 -12.18 0.88
CA ILE A 87 0.16 -12.47 -0.44
C ILE A 87 -0.92 -13.08 -1.35
N ASP A 88 -1.71 -14.02 -0.82
CA ASP A 88 -2.79 -14.69 -1.55
C ASP A 88 -4.00 -13.77 -1.80
N GLY A 89 -4.21 -12.76 -0.93
CA GLY A 89 -5.34 -11.84 -0.99
C GLY A 89 -4.95 -10.38 -0.83
N PRO A 90 -4.22 -9.76 -1.79
CA PRO A 90 -3.64 -8.44 -1.62
C PRO A 90 -4.68 -7.32 -1.45
N ASP A 91 -5.90 -7.51 -1.95
CA ASP A 91 -6.96 -6.49 -1.85
C ASP A 91 -7.82 -6.64 -0.59
N LYS A 92 -7.58 -7.68 0.23
CA LYS A 92 -8.24 -7.86 1.54
C LYS A 92 -7.80 -6.79 2.53
N LYS A 93 -8.62 -6.55 3.54
CA LYS A 93 -8.24 -5.69 4.66
C LYS A 93 -7.32 -6.45 5.60
N VAL A 94 -6.24 -5.81 6.03
CA VAL A 94 -5.27 -6.42 6.95
C VAL A 94 -5.93 -6.81 8.26
N LEU A 95 -6.84 -5.96 8.74
CA LEU A 95 -7.58 -6.21 9.98
C LEU A 95 -8.43 -7.49 9.91
N GLU A 96 -9.04 -7.78 8.76
CA GLU A 96 -9.81 -9.01 8.53
C GLU A 96 -8.88 -10.23 8.58
N VAL A 97 -7.73 -10.15 7.90
CA VAL A 97 -6.75 -11.24 7.84
C VAL A 97 -6.17 -11.54 9.22
N PHE A 98 -5.74 -10.53 9.96
CA PHE A 98 -5.27 -10.71 11.35
C PHE A 98 -6.36 -11.30 12.25
N GLY A 99 -7.59 -10.77 12.16
CA GLY A 99 -8.70 -11.27 12.97
C GLY A 99 -9.04 -12.74 12.69
N ALA A 100 -8.86 -13.21 11.46
CA ALA A 100 -9.06 -14.61 11.10
C ALA A 100 -7.88 -15.52 11.50
N ALA A 101 -6.66 -14.98 11.54
CA ALA A 101 -5.45 -15.72 11.88
C ALA A 101 -5.32 -15.98 13.39
N LEU A 102 -5.85 -15.07 14.22
CA LEU A 102 -5.87 -15.20 15.67
C LEU A 102 -6.84 -16.30 16.11
N LYS A 103 -6.32 -17.30 16.82
CA LYS A 103 -7.09 -18.41 17.41
C LYS A 103 -6.85 -18.49 18.90
#